data_AF-A0A1U7SKT5-F1
#
_entry.id   AF-A0A1U7SKT5-F1
#
_cell.length_a   1.000
_cell.length_b   1.000
_cell.length_c   1.000
_cell.angle_alpha   90.00
_cell.angle_beta   90.00
_cell.angle_gamma   90.00
#
_symmetry.space_group_name_H-M   'P 1'
#
loop_
_entity.id
_entity.type
_entity.pdbx_description
1 polymer ?
#
loop_
_entity_poly.entity_id
_entity_poly.type
_entity_poly.pdbx_seq_one_letter_code
_entity_poly.pdbx_strand_id
1 'polypeptide(L)' 'MAGRGKLLAVLGDEDTVTGFLLGGVGELDKHRKPNFLVVEKETSITEIEETFRPYDATKDSILRRAKGMFTAEDLR' A
#
# COMPACT_ATOMS: atom_id res chain seq x y z
N MET A 1 18.54 -15.89 -3.00
CA MET A 1 17.86 -14.96 -2.07
C MET A 1 16.98 -14.04 -2.90
N ALA A 2 15.66 -14.28 -2.95
CA ALA A 2 14.74 -13.30 -3.48
C ALA A 2 14.92 -12.03 -2.63
N GLY A 3 15.39 -10.94 -3.24
CA GLY A 3 15.60 -9.69 -2.52
C GLY A 3 14.31 -9.30 -1.82
N ARG A 4 14.40 -8.85 -0.56
CA ARG A 4 13.29 -8.24 0.19
C ARG A 4 12.53 -7.30 -0.75
N GLY A 5 11.41 -7.79 -1.28
CA GLY A 5 10.56 -7.02 -2.19
C GLY A 5 10.09 -5.79 -1.46
N LYS A 6 10.08 -4.65 -2.13
CA LYS A 6 9.49 -3.43 -1.58
C LYS A 6 7.98 -3.64 -1.68
N LEU A 7 7.33 -3.91 -0.56
CA LEU A 7 5.91 -4.24 -0.53
C LEU A 7 5.10 -2.94 -0.64
N LEU A 8 4.16 -2.92 -1.59
CA LEU A 8 3.15 -1.88 -1.69
C LEU A 8 2.01 -2.22 -0.72
N ALA A 9 1.52 -1.24 0.04
CA ALA A 9 0.34 -1.39 0.87
C ALA A 9 -0.85 -0.63 0.28
N VAL A 10 -2.06 -1.15 0.46
CA VAL A 10 -3.28 -0.60 -0.15
C VAL A 10 -4.34 -0.36 0.92
N LEU A 11 -4.81 0.88 1.03
CA LEU A 11 -5.95 1.24 1.87
C LEU A 11 -6.99 1.90 0.97
N GLY A 12 -8.21 1.39 0.95
CA GLY A 12 -9.28 1.87 0.07
C GLY A 12 -10.61 1.19 0.35
N ASP A 13 -11.63 1.53 -0.43
CA ASP A 13 -12.89 0.80 -0.42
C ASP A 13 -12.75 -0.61 -1.03
N GLU A 14 -13.79 -1.42 -0.89
CA GLU A 14 -13.78 -2.83 -1.27
C GLU A 14 -13.39 -3.05 -2.74
N ASP A 15 -13.96 -2.24 -3.64
CA ASP A 15 -13.71 -2.34 -5.08
C ASP A 15 -12.26 -2.01 -5.43
N THR A 16 -11.71 -0.95 -4.84
CA THR A 16 -10.31 -0.56 -5.05
C THR A 16 -9.36 -1.63 -4.54
N VAL A 17 -9.57 -2.11 -3.31
CA VAL A 17 -8.73 -3.15 -2.71
C VAL A 17 -8.79 -4.43 -3.55
N THR A 18 -9.98 -4.84 -3.97
CA THR A 18 -10.17 -6.04 -4.81
C THR A 18 -9.40 -5.93 -6.12
N GLY A 19 -9.43 -4.77 -6.79
CA GLY A 19 -8.66 -4.55 -8.01
C GLY A 19 -7.15 -4.73 -7.81
N PHE A 20 -6.60 -4.20 -6.71
CA PHE A 20 -5.18 -4.39 -6.38
C PHE A 20 -4.84 -5.83 -6.02
N LEU A 21 -5.73 -6.54 -5.31
CA LEU A 21 -5.56 -7.97 -5.01
C LEU A 21 -5.50 -8.80 -6.30
N LEU A 22 -6.37 -8.54 -7.26
CA LEU A 22 -6.35 -9.18 -8.58
C LEU A 22 -5.07 -8.83 -9.37
N GLY A 23 -4.54 -7.61 -9.18
CA GLY A 23 -3.27 -7.15 -9.75
C GLY A 23 -2.01 -7.77 -9.12
N GLY A 24 -2.16 -8.63 -8.11
CA GLY A 24 -1.04 -9.32 -7.46
C GLY A 24 -0.45 -8.60 -6.24
N VAL A 25 -1.13 -7.56 -5.74
CA VAL A 25 -0.86 -6.99 -4.40
C VAL A 25 -1.63 -7.81 -3.35
N GLY A 26 -1.33 -7.69 -2.05
CA GLY A 26 -2.04 -8.42 -0.98
C GLY A 26 -1.19 -9.44 -0.20
N GLU A 27 0.11 -9.22 -0.07
CA GLU A 27 1.00 -10.12 0.67
C GLU A 27 0.63 -10.20 2.16
N LEU A 28 0.68 -11.42 2.70
CA LEU A 28 0.59 -11.69 4.13
C LEU A 28 2.00 -11.79 4.72
N ASP A 29 2.24 -11.10 5.83
CA ASP A 29 3.50 -11.23 6.55
C ASP A 29 3.63 -12.58 7.29
N LYS A 30 4.75 -12.77 7.99
CA LYS A 30 5.01 -13.98 8.80
C LYS A 30 4.00 -14.21 9.94
N HIS A 31 3.23 -13.19 10.33
CA HIS A 31 2.17 -13.25 11.32
C HIS A 31 0.78 -13.36 10.69
N ARG A 32 0.70 -13.49 9.36
CA ARG A 32 -0.54 -13.48 8.56
C ARG A 32 -1.27 -12.14 8.63
N LYS A 33 -0.55 -11.03 8.86
CA LYS A 33 -1.11 -9.68 8.73
C LYS A 33 -1.05 -9.27 7.25
N PRO A 34 -2.16 -8.83 6.65
CA PRO A 34 -2.15 -8.33 5.28
C PRO A 34 -1.48 -6.97 5.16
N ASN A 35 -0.98 -6.68 3.96
CA ASN A 35 -0.53 -5.35 3.56
C ASN A 35 -1.65 -4.48 2.95
N PHE A 36 -2.91 -4.80 3.22
CA PHE A 36 -4.06 -4.01 2.77
C PHE A 36 -5.11 -3.85 3.87
N LEU A 37 -5.95 -2.83 3.74
CA LEU A 37 -7.12 -2.59 4.59
C LEU A 37 -8.28 -2.09 3.74
N VAL A 38 -9.42 -2.78 3.83
CA VAL A 38 -10.70 -2.27 3.33
C VAL A 38 -11.23 -1.28 4.36
N VAL A 39 -11.41 -0.04 3.93
CA VAL A 39 -11.88 1.06 4.78
C VAL A 39 -13.37 1.22 4.58
N GLU A 40 -14.12 0.95 5.65
CA GLU A 40 -15.55 1.13 5.72
C GLU A 40 -15.92 2.35 6.60
N LYS A 41 -17.21 2.66 6.71
CA LYS A 41 -17.70 3.76 7.55
C LYS A 41 -17.38 3.57 9.04
N GLU A 42 -17.24 2.32 9.45
CA GLU A 42 -17.02 1.91 10.85
C GLU A 42 -15.52 1.76 11.17
N THR A 43 -14.66 1.78 10.14
CA THR A 43 -13.21 1.70 10.31
C THR A 43 -12.72 2.88 11.14
N SER A 44 -12.09 2.58 12.28
CA SER A 44 -11.58 3.61 13.17
C SER A 44 -10.32 4.27 12.60
N ILE A 45 -10.10 5.54 12.93
CA ILE A 45 -8.86 6.26 12.59
C ILE A 45 -7.64 5.52 13.17
N THR A 46 -7.78 4.95 14.37
CA THR A 46 -6.72 4.17 15.01
C THR A 46 -6.31 2.95 14.17
N GLU A 47 -7.27 2.23 13.59
CA GLU A 47 -7.01 1.07 12.74
C GLU A 47 -6.26 1.46 11.45
N ILE A 48 -6.64 2.59 10.86
CA ILE A 48 -5.95 3.16 9.70
C ILE A 48 -4.50 3.51 10.06
N GLU A 49 -4.28 4.20 11.19
CA GLU A 49 -2.94 4.55 11.66
C GLU A 49 -2.08 3.32 11.95
N GLU A 50 -2.62 2.31 12.64
CA GLU A 50 -1.89 1.07 12.96
C GLU A 50 -1.53 0.27 11.71
N THR A 51 -2.35 0.37 10.67
CA THR A 51 -2.06 -0.22 9.36
C THR A 51 -1.01 0.60 8.59
N PHE A 52 -1.01 1.93 8.71
CA PHE A 52 -0.08 2.82 8.03
C PHE A 52 1.30 2.93 8.70
N ARG A 53 1.39 2.82 10.03
CA ARG A 53 2.64 2.98 10.82
C ARG A 53 3.88 2.22 10.31
N PRO A 54 3.76 0.98 9.78
CA PRO A 54 4.91 0.27 9.22
C PRO A 54 5.44 0.86 7.90
N TYR A 55 4.62 1.64 7.18
CA TYR A 55 4.91 2.17 5.85
C TYR A 55 5.37 3.64 5.94
N ASP A 56 6.67 3.82 6.04
CA ASP A 56 7.29 5.15 6.07
C ASP A 56 7.61 5.63 4.64
N ALA A 57 6.86 6.64 4.18
CA ALA A 57 7.03 7.22 2.85
C ALA A 57 8.45 7.81 2.61
N THR A 58 9.17 8.20 3.66
CA THR A 58 10.55 8.70 3.53
C THR A 58 11.56 7.59 3.23
N LYS A 59 11.21 6.35 3.58
CA LYS A 59 11.99 5.13 3.34
C LYS A 59 11.47 4.33 2.15
N ASP A 60 10.35 4.76 1.56
CA ASP A 60 9.80 4.15 0.37
C ASP A 60 10.68 4.45 -0.85
N SER A 61 11.31 3.39 -1.33
CA SER A 61 12.26 3.46 -2.43
C SER A 61 11.64 3.09 -3.78
N ILE A 62 10.34 2.80 -3.84
CA ILE A 62 9.52 2.85 -5.07
C ILE A 62 9.11 4.30 -5.31
N LEU A 63 8.51 4.98 -4.33
CA LEU A 63 8.13 6.39 -4.44
C LEU A 63 9.33 7.29 -4.76
N ARG A 64 10.49 7.05 -4.15
CA ARG A 64 11.71 7.79 -4.48
C ARG A 64 12.15 7.63 -5.94
N ARG A 65 11.85 6.49 -6.58
CA ARG A 65 12.15 6.25 -8.00
C ARG A 65 11.06 6.84 -8.90
N ALA A 66 9.79 6.67 -8.51
CA ALA A 66 8.65 7.17 -9.26
C ALA A 66 8.61 8.71 -9.34
N LYS A 67 9.15 9.42 -8.34
CA LYS A 67 9.31 10.90 -8.37
C LYS A 67 10.09 11.44 -9.58
N GLY A 68 10.90 10.61 -10.24
CA GLY A 68 11.58 10.98 -11.50
C GLY A 68 10.95 10.40 -12.76
N MET A 69 9.89 9.59 -12.62
CA MET A 69 9.23 8.87 -13.73
C MET A 69 7.94 9.54 -14.21
N PHE A 70 7.28 10.34 -13.37
CA PHE A 70 6.06 11.05 -13.72
C PHE A 70 6.26 12.54 -13.45
N THR A 71 6.08 13.38 -14.46
CA THR A 71 6.03 14.82 -14.29
C THR A 71 4.60 15.25 -13.96
N ALA A 72 4.44 16.46 -13.43
CA ALA A 72 3.10 17.03 -13.21
C ALA A 72 2.31 17.24 -14.52
N GLU A 73 2.95 17.07 -15.68
CA GLU A 73 2.32 17.13 -17.01
C GLU A 73 1.70 15.78 -17.40
N ASP A 74 2.21 14.66 -16.88
CA ASP A 74 1.68 13.31 -17.15
C ASP A 74 0.36 13.01 -16.40
N LEU A 75 0.05 13.81 -15.38
CA LEU A 75 -1.12 13.62 -14.52
C LEU A 75 -2.29 14.57 -14.85
N ARG A 76 -2.19 15.29 -15.97
CA ARG A 76 -3.21 16.24 -16.46
C ARG A 76 -4.14 15.64 -17.49
#